data_AF-A0A316L2P5-F1
#
_entry.id   AF-A0A316L2P5-F1
#
_cell.length_a   1.000
_cell.length_b   1.000
_cell.length_c   1.000
_cell.angle_alpha   90.00
_cell.angle_beta   90.00
_cell.angle_gamma   90.00
#
_symmetry.space_group_name_H-M   'P 1'
#
loop_
_entity.id
_entity.type
_entity.pdbx_description
1 polymer ?
#
loop_
_entity_poly.entity_id
_entity_poly.type
_entity_poly.pdbx_seq_one_letter_code
_entity_poly.pdbx_strand_id
1 'polypeptide(L)'
;MRQIRFGTFETNSSSTHSLVIGTPEQIEKWENGELFIYYYDDYATEFKTKEELDQMAETEKYFSREDWKNGEEWDEATEYLDHDSQIITTPGGEQLSIVCAYGRDG
;
A
#
# COMPACT_ATOMS: atom_id res chain seq x y z
N MET A 1 -24.58 3.54 7.75
CA MET A 1 -23.88 3.92 6.51
C MET A 1 -22.47 4.33 6.93
N ARG A 2 -21.42 3.61 6.50
CA ARG A 2 -20.03 3.95 6.84
C ARG A 2 -19.67 5.20 6.02
N GLN A 3 -19.24 6.26 6.69
CA GLN A 3 -18.94 7.55 6.06
C GLN A 3 -17.41 7.65 5.95
N ILE A 4 -16.87 7.46 4.75
CA ILE A 4 -15.44 7.64 4.47
C ILE A 4 -15.20 9.15 4.31
N ARG A 5 -14.27 9.69 5.09
CA ARG A 5 -13.91 11.12 5.08
C ARG A 5 -12.61 11.29 4.29
N PHE A 6 -12.60 12.26 3.37
CA PHE A 6 -11.45 12.57 2.53
C PHE A 6 -10.60 13.69 3.15
N GLY A 7 -9.27 13.60 3.00
CA GLY A 7 -8.34 14.67 3.41
C GLY A 7 -8.17 14.86 4.92
N THR A 8 -8.55 13.85 5.72
CA THR A 8 -8.45 13.87 7.18
C THR A 8 -7.43 12.81 7.62
N PHE A 9 -6.33 13.20 8.26
CA PHE A 9 -5.47 12.27 9.00
C PHE A 9 -6.08 12.12 10.40
N GLU A 10 -7.14 11.32 10.51
CA GLU A 10 -7.75 11.01 11.81
C GLU A 10 -7.02 9.82 12.44
N THR A 11 -6.09 10.11 13.34
CA THR A 11 -5.65 9.13 14.33
C THR A 11 -6.72 9.04 15.41
N ASN A 12 -7.81 8.32 15.13
CA ASN A 12 -8.54 7.77 16.26
C ASN A 12 -7.63 6.71 16.89
N SER A 13 -7.57 6.66 18.22
CA SER A 13 -6.50 5.98 18.96
C SER A 13 -6.53 4.45 18.88
N SER A 14 -7.21 3.86 17.90
CA SER A 14 -7.32 2.41 17.69
C SER A 14 -7.57 2.07 16.22
N SER A 15 -6.96 2.78 15.26
CA SER A 15 -7.16 2.49 13.83
C SER A 15 -5.84 2.36 13.06
N THR A 16 -5.57 1.15 12.60
CA THR A 16 -4.48 0.86 11.65
C THR A 16 -4.88 1.30 10.24
N HIS A 17 -3.99 2.04 9.58
CA HIS A 17 -4.15 2.51 8.20
C HIS A 17 -2.85 2.29 7.44
N SER A 18 -2.93 1.58 6.32
CA SER A 18 -1.86 1.47 5.32
C SER A 18 -2.34 2.09 4.01
N LEU A 19 -1.50 2.92 3.39
CA LEU A 19 -1.82 3.63 2.15
C LEU A 19 -0.69 3.46 1.15
N VAL A 20 -1.03 3.09 -0.08
CA VAL A 20 -0.12 3.04 -1.22
C VAL A 20 -0.66 4.00 -2.28
N ILE A 21 0.20 4.88 -2.78
CA ILE A 21 -0.14 5.84 -3.83
C ILE A 21 0.83 5.62 -4.98
N GLY A 22 0.31 5.51 -6.19
CA GLY A 22 1.09 5.43 -7.42
C GLY A 22 0.28 5.92 -8.61
N THR A 23 0.85 5.89 -9.81
CA THR A 23 0.04 6.03 -11.02
C THR A 23 -0.87 4.81 -11.19
N PRO A 24 -1.97 4.91 -11.96
CA PRO A 24 -2.81 3.75 -12.27
C PRO A 24 -2.00 2.56 -12.84
N GLU A 25 -1.03 2.84 -13.72
CA GLU A 25 -0.15 1.83 -14.29
C GLU A 25 0.76 1.16 -13.24
N GLN A 26 1.32 1.94 -12.31
CA GLN A 26 2.14 1.37 -11.24
C GLN A 26 1.34 0.45 -10.32
N ILE A 27 0.11 0.86 -9.97
CA ILE A 27 -0.77 0.04 -9.15
C ILE A 27 -1.18 -1.24 -9.88
N GLU A 28 -1.53 -1.17 -11.17
CA GLU A 28 -1.86 -2.35 -11.98
C GLU A 28 -0.68 -3.34 -12.04
N LYS A 29 0.54 -2.85 -12.30
CA LYS A 29 1.75 -3.69 -12.30
C LYS A 29 2.05 -4.29 -10.94
N TRP A 30 1.81 -3.55 -9.85
CA TRP A 30 1.96 -4.08 -8.50
C TRP A 30 0.92 -5.18 -8.21
N GLU A 31 -0.34 -4.98 -8.65
CA GLU A 31 -1.41 -5.98 -8.54
C GLU A 31 -1.11 -7.27 -9.31
N ASN A 32 -0.42 -7.17 -10.44
CA ASN A 32 0.01 -8.30 -11.26
C ASN A 32 1.31 -8.96 -10.77
N GLY A 33 1.96 -8.43 -9.72
CA GLY A 33 3.26 -8.92 -9.23
C GLY A 33 4.46 -8.57 -10.12
N GLU A 34 4.30 -7.58 -11.02
CA GLU A 34 5.38 -7.07 -11.87
C GLU A 34 6.22 -5.99 -11.16
N LEU A 35 5.59 -5.24 -10.26
CA LEU A 35 6.24 -4.30 -9.34
C LEU A 35 6.09 -4.75 -7.89
N PHE A 36 6.98 -4.25 -7.04
CA PHE A 36 7.05 -4.52 -5.61
C PHE A 36 7.35 -3.22 -4.86
N ILE A 37 6.79 -3.07 -3.66
CA ILE A 37 7.13 -1.94 -2.79
C ILE A 37 8.43 -2.28 -2.07
N TYR A 38 9.44 -1.43 -2.27
CA TYR A 38 10.76 -1.57 -1.67
C TYR A 38 10.84 -0.85 -0.32
N TYR A 39 11.36 -1.54 0.70
CA TYR A 39 11.56 -1.00 2.04
C TYR A 39 13.04 -0.85 2.39
N TYR A 40 13.42 0.35 2.83
CA TYR A 40 14.73 0.65 3.38
C TYR A 40 14.58 1.11 4.83
N ASP A 41 15.23 0.41 5.77
CA ASP A 41 15.25 0.75 7.21
C ASP A 41 13.84 1.02 7.77
N ASP A 42 12.89 0.13 7.46
CA ASP A 42 11.46 0.17 7.81
C ASP A 42 10.57 1.19 7.07
N TYR A 43 11.11 1.93 6.10
CA TYR A 43 10.33 2.87 5.29
C TYR A 43 10.02 2.32 3.90
N ALA A 44 8.74 2.33 3.51
CA ALA A 44 8.37 2.18 2.11
C ALA A 44 8.93 3.36 1.32
N THR A 45 9.71 3.08 0.28
CA THR A 45 10.42 4.12 -0.47
C THR A 45 9.86 4.27 -1.88
N GLU A 46 9.90 3.21 -2.69
CA GLU A 46 9.52 3.26 -4.11
C GLU A 46 9.06 1.90 -4.65
N PHE A 47 8.47 1.92 -5.84
CA PHE A 47 8.21 0.71 -6.61
C PHE A 47 9.47 0.26 -7.33
N LYS A 48 9.75 -1.05 -7.28
CA LYS A 48 10.84 -1.69 -8.01
C LYS A 48 10.35 -2.92 -8.74
N THR A 49 11.03 -3.27 -9.83
CA THR A 49 10.91 -4.56 -10.50
C THR A 49 11.66 -5.64 -9.71
N LYS A 50 11.35 -6.91 -10.00
CA LYS A 50 12.07 -8.03 -9.40
C LYS A 50 13.57 -8.02 -9.74
N GLU A 51 13.92 -7.66 -10.97
CA GLU A 51 15.31 -7.58 -11.45
C GLU A 51 16.13 -6.51 -10.72
N GLU A 52 15.51 -5.38 -10.37
CA GLU A 52 16.15 -4.34 -9.57
C GLU A 52 16.38 -4.82 -8.14
N LEU A 53 15.39 -5.49 -7.53
CA LEU A 53 15.48 -6.04 -6.18
C LEU A 53 16.56 -7.12 -6.06
N ASP A 54 16.69 -7.99 -7.05
CA ASP A 54 17.69 -9.07 -7.06
C ASP A 54 19.14 -8.53 -7.13
N GLN A 55 19.33 -7.26 -7.47
CA GLN A 55 20.63 -6.57 -7.46
C GLN A 55 20.93 -5.88 -6.13
N MET A 56 19.98 -5.84 -5.19
CA MET A 56 20.13 -5.16 -3.91
C MET A 56 20.59 -6.11 -2.79
N ALA A 57 20.96 -5.55 -1.63
CA ALA A 57 21.51 -6.34 -0.52
C ALA A 57 20.42 -7.21 0.14
N GLU A 58 20.80 -8.40 0.63
CA GLU A 58 19.88 -9.38 1.25
C GLU A 58 19.16 -8.85 2.50
N THR A 59 19.60 -7.73 3.09
CA THR A 59 19.00 -7.15 4.30
C THR A 59 17.74 -6.33 4.03
N GLU A 60 17.32 -6.21 2.77
CA GLU A 60 16.25 -5.32 2.35
C GLU A 60 14.93 -6.07 2.14
N LYS A 61 13.82 -5.47 2.58
CA LYS A 61 12.48 -6.08 2.49
C LYS A 61 11.73 -5.53 1.29
N TYR A 62 10.91 -6.37 0.67
CA TYR A 62 10.02 -5.95 -0.40
C TYR A 62 8.73 -6.78 -0.37
N PHE A 63 7.64 -6.20 -0.87
CA PHE A 63 6.32 -6.83 -0.83
C PHE A 63 5.59 -6.68 -2.15
N SER A 64 5.02 -7.79 -2.63
CA SER A 64 4.03 -7.80 -3.71
C SER A 64 2.66 -7.35 -3.18
N ARG A 65 1.69 -7.21 -4.09
CA ARG A 65 0.30 -6.94 -3.70
C ARG A 65 -0.29 -8.07 -2.86
N GLU A 66 0.06 -9.32 -3.17
CA GLU A 66 -0.45 -10.48 -2.45
C GLU A 66 0.13 -10.53 -1.04
N ASP A 67 1.44 -10.29 -0.88
CA ASP A 67 2.08 -10.21 0.44
C ASP A 67 1.48 -9.08 1.29
N TRP A 68 1.14 -7.95 0.65
CA TRP A 68 0.49 -6.82 1.32
C TRP A 68 -0.96 -7.10 1.74
N LYS A 69 -1.67 -8.01 1.05
CA LYS A 69 -3.05 -8.41 1.38
C LYS A 69 -3.10 -9.54 2.41
N ASN A 70 -2.16 -10.48 2.35
CA ASN A 70 -2.19 -11.76 3.08
C ASN A 70 -1.09 -11.86 4.15
N GLY A 71 -0.54 -10.72 4.61
CA GLY A 71 0.76 -10.68 5.26
C GLY A 71 0.98 -11.76 6.32
N GLU A 72 1.82 -12.75 6.05
CA GLU A 72 2.08 -13.86 6.98
C GLU A 72 2.75 -13.42 8.31
N GLU A 73 3.29 -12.19 8.40
CA GLU A 73 3.72 -11.56 9.68
C GLU A 73 2.67 -10.60 10.28
N TRP A 74 1.64 -10.23 9.51
CA TRP A 74 0.59 -9.26 9.85
C TRP A 74 -0.82 -9.88 10.01
N ASP A 75 -0.95 -11.19 9.83
CA ASP A 75 -2.21 -11.91 9.64
C ASP A 75 -3.26 -11.69 10.74
N GLU A 76 -2.86 -11.53 12.01
CA GLU A 76 -3.82 -11.23 13.07
C GLU A 76 -4.35 -9.79 13.03
N ALA A 77 -3.57 -8.85 12.49
CA ALA A 77 -3.93 -7.43 12.42
C ALA A 77 -4.65 -7.05 11.12
N THR A 78 -4.40 -7.78 10.02
CA THR A 78 -4.93 -7.44 8.69
C THR A 78 -6.26 -8.11 8.35
N GLU A 79 -6.62 -9.24 8.99
CA GLU A 79 -7.91 -9.93 8.76
C GLU A 79 -9.14 -9.02 8.98
N TYR A 80 -9.01 -8.04 9.86
CA TYR A 80 -10.06 -7.09 10.22
C TYR A 80 -10.02 -5.76 9.45
N LEU A 81 -9.10 -5.62 8.50
CA LEU A 81 -8.98 -4.40 7.69
C LEU A 81 -9.95 -4.46 6.49
N ASP A 82 -10.71 -3.39 6.32
CA ASP A 82 -11.38 -3.10 5.07
C ASP A 82 -10.34 -2.58 4.06
N HIS A 83 -10.54 -2.90 2.78
CA HIS A 83 -9.74 -2.36 1.68
C HIS A 83 -10.58 -1.42 0.82
N ASP A 84 -9.98 -0.34 0.35
CA ASP A 84 -10.61 0.58 -0.61
C ASP A 84 -9.57 1.09 -1.62
N SER A 85 -10.05 1.55 -2.76
CA SER A 85 -9.22 2.15 -3.80
C SER A 85 -9.93 3.27 -4.52
N GLN A 86 -9.16 4.28 -4.92
CA GLN A 86 -9.68 5.43 -5.63
C GLN A 86 -8.66 5.95 -6.65
N ILE A 87 -9.16 6.37 -7.81
CA ILE A 87 -8.39 7.16 -8.76
C ILE A 87 -8.80 8.63 -8.62
N ILE A 88 -7.80 9.50 -8.45
CA ILE A 88 -7.99 10.96 -8.42
C ILE A 88 -7.22 11.61 -9.57
N THR A 89 -7.72 12.74 -10.06
CA THR A 89 -7.01 13.58 -11.02
C THR A 89 -6.48 14.81 -10.28
N THR A 90 -5.15 15.04 -10.35
CA THR A 90 -4.53 16.21 -9.75
C THR A 90 -4.94 17.49 -10.51
N PRO A 91 -4.78 18.69 -9.92
CA PRO A 91 -4.98 19.94 -10.67
C PRO A 91 -4.12 20.05 -11.93
N GLY A 92 -2.98 19.35 -11.97
CA GLY A 92 -2.11 19.25 -13.14
C GLY A 92 -2.59 18.28 -14.22
N GLY A 93 -3.68 17.54 -13.99
CA GLY A 93 -4.24 16.56 -14.92
C GLY A 93 -3.65 15.16 -14.78
N GLU A 94 -2.72 14.94 -13.86
CA GLU A 94 -2.12 13.63 -13.60
C GLU A 94 -3.13 12.73 -12.87
N GLN A 95 -3.13 11.44 -13.18
CA GLN A 95 -3.94 10.47 -12.44
C GLN A 95 -3.10 9.79 -11.37
N LEU A 96 -3.65 9.72 -10.17
CA LEU A 96 -3.10 8.97 -9.04
C LEU A 96 -4.10 7.89 -8.65
N SER A 97 -3.62 6.67 -8.50
CA SER A 97 -4.35 5.56 -7.90
C SER A 97 -3.89 5.42 -6.44
N ILE A 98 -4.87 5.48 -5.55
CA ILE A 98 -4.72 5.40 -4.11
C ILE A 98 -5.35 4.10 -3.67
N VAL A 99 -4.60 3.31 -2.91
CA VAL A 99 -5.06 2.03 -2.40
C VAL A 99 -4.81 1.99 -0.90
N CYS A 100 -5.84 1.67 -0.11
CA CYS A 100 -5.71 1.63 1.34
C CYS A 100 -6.24 0.33 1.94
N ALA A 101 -5.66 0.00 3.09
CA ALA A 101 -6.19 -0.95 4.06
C ALA A 101 -6.42 -0.17 5.36
N TYR A 102 -7.59 -0.30 5.95
CA TYR A 102 -7.95 0.43 7.16
C TYR A 102 -8.89 -0.39 8.03
N GLY A 103 -8.78 -0.24 9.34
CA GLY A 103 -9.66 -0.96 10.26
C GLY A 103 -9.47 -0.49 11.68
N ARG A 104 -10.07 -1.22 12.61
CA ARG A 104 -9.90 -0.97 14.04
C ARG A 104 -8.94 -2.01 14.60
N ASP A 105 -8.02 -1.54 15.42
CA ASP A 105 -7.33 -2.42 16.35
C ASP A 105 -8.40 -2.97 17.29
N GLY A 106 -8.55 -4.30 17.30
CA GLY A 106 -9.54 -5.01 18.11
C GLY A 106 -9.35 -4.83 19.62
#